data_AF-A0A0A8B9A9-F1
#
_entry.id   AF-A0A0A8B9A9-F1
#
_cell.length_a   1.000
_cell.length_b   1.000
_cell.length_c   1.000
_cell.angle_alpha   90.00
_cell.angle_beta   90.00
_cell.angle_gamma   90.00
#
_symmetry.space_group_name_H-M   'P 1'
#
loop_
_entity.id
_entity.type
_entity.pdbx_description
1 polymer ?
#
loop_
_entity_poly.entity_id
_entity_poly.type
_entity_poly.pdbx_seq_one_letter_code
_entity_poly.pdbx_strand_id
1 'polypeptide(L)' 'MSGWIDKAEALEDIYNDLDLDCLQELVNETVGEDQAEEVVGAISNLDFEMRDTIRRLFAMACAEDARAADGAEGR' A
#
# COMPACT_ATOMS: atom_id res chain seq x y z
N MET A 1 2.02 9.46 -19.75
CA MET A 1 1.93 8.97 -18.37
C MET A 1 3.32 8.97 -17.79
N SER A 2 3.54 9.77 -16.76
CA SER A 2 4.72 9.71 -15.91
C SER A 2 4.93 8.30 -15.38
N GLY A 3 6.12 7.72 -15.57
CA GLY A 3 6.46 6.37 -15.08
C GLY A 3 6.48 6.23 -13.55
N TRP A 4 6.07 7.28 -12.82
CA TRP A 4 5.80 7.23 -11.38
C TRP A 4 4.40 6.71 -11.04
N ILE A 5 3.40 6.96 -11.90
CA ILE A 5 2.04 6.43 -11.71
C ILE A 5 2.08 4.90 -11.89
N ASP A 6 2.67 4.43 -12.99
CA ASP A 6 2.84 2.99 -13.27
C ASP A 6 3.54 2.23 -12.12
N LYS A 7 4.50 2.88 -11.45
CA LYS A 7 5.22 2.29 -10.30
C LYS A 7 4.37 2.25 -9.03
N ALA A 8 3.50 3.23 -8.83
CA ALA A 8 2.58 3.25 -7.69
C ALA A 8 1.49 2.19 -7.86
N GLU A 9 0.97 2.01 -9.08
CA GLU A 9 0.04 0.93 -9.44
C GLU A 9 0.68 -0.45 -9.23
N ALA A 10 1.91 -0.64 -9.72
CA ALA A 10 2.62 -1.90 -9.48
C ALA A 10 2.83 -2.21 -7.99
N LEU A 11 3.03 -1.20 -7.14
CA LEU A 11 3.13 -1.38 -5.69
C LEU A 11 1.79 -1.74 -5.05
N GLU A 12 0.68 -1.16 -5.52
CA GLU A 12 -0.67 -1.51 -5.09
C GLU A 12 -1.02 -2.95 -5.48
N ASP A 13 -0.67 -3.38 -6.69
CA ASP A 13 -0.88 -4.75 -7.15
C ASP A 13 -0.11 -5.76 -6.29
N ILE A 14 1.20 -5.54 -6.09
CA ILE A 14 2.02 -6.39 -5.22
C ILE A 14 1.45 -6.46 -3.80
N TYR A 15 0.93 -5.33 -3.31
CA TYR A 15 0.34 -5.27 -1.98
C TYR A 15 -1.00 -6.01 -1.91
N ASN A 16 -1.85 -5.90 -2.93
CA ASN A 16 -3.11 -6.63 -2.96
C ASN A 16 -2.91 -8.15 -3.11
N ASP A 17 -1.77 -8.59 -3.66
CA ASP A 17 -1.36 -9.99 -3.68
C ASP A 17 -0.89 -10.50 -2.29
N LEU A 18 -0.54 -9.60 -1.37
CA LEU A 18 -0.25 -9.96 0.03
C LEU A 18 -1.56 -10.20 0.79
N ASP A 19 -1.90 -11.48 0.95
CA ASP A 19 -3.05 -11.93 1.73
C ASP A 19 -2.75 -11.84 3.25
N LEU A 20 -2.84 -10.63 3.79
CA LEU A 20 -2.63 -10.38 5.23
C LEU A 20 -3.76 -10.97 6.08
N ASP A 21 -4.95 -11.16 5.53
CA ASP A 21 -6.07 -11.81 6.22
C ASP A 21 -5.75 -13.29 6.45
N CYS A 22 -5.24 -14.00 5.43
CA CYS A 22 -4.76 -15.37 5.56
C CYS A 22 -3.60 -15.49 6.57
N LEU A 23 -2.70 -14.49 6.63
CA LEU A 23 -1.63 -14.48 7.62
C LEU A 23 -2.17 -14.32 9.05
N GLN A 24 -3.15 -13.45 9.26
CA GLN A 24 -3.79 -13.30 10.58
C GLN A 24 -4.53 -14.57 11.00
N GLU A 25 -5.25 -15.20 10.08
CA GLU A 25 -5.92 -16.49 10.32
C GLU A 25 -4.90 -17.57 10.71
N LEU A 26 -3.80 -17.72 9.96
CA LEU A 26 -2.75 -18.68 10.27
C LEU A 26 -2.13 -18.45 11.65
N VAL A 27 -1.90 -17.20 12.04
CA VAL A 27 -1.39 -16.85 13.36
C VAL A 27 -2.40 -17.25 14.45
N ASN A 28 -3.67 -16.90 14.27
CA ASN A 28 -4.75 -17.30 15.19
C ASN A 28 -4.85 -18.82 15.35
N GLU A 29 -4.79 -19.57 14.25
CA GLU A 29 -4.83 -21.04 14.26
C GLU A 29 -3.61 -21.65 14.95
N THR A 30 -2.43 -21.03 14.82
CA THR A 30 -1.16 -21.59 15.32
C THR A 30 -1.00 -21.39 16.83
N VAL A 31 -1.30 -20.20 17.35
CA VAL A 31 -1.04 -19.85 18.75
C VAL A 31 -2.31 -19.65 19.59
N GLY A 32 -3.48 -19.65 18.96
CA GLY A 32 -4.76 -19.35 19.59
C GLY A 32 -5.01 -17.85 19.70
N GLU A 33 -6.29 -17.43 19.64
CA GLU A 33 -6.72 -16.03 19.61
C GLU A 33 -6.12 -15.19 20.76
N ASP A 34 -6.11 -15.73 21.99
CA ASP A 34 -5.60 -15.03 23.19
C ASP A 34 -4.10 -14.72 23.12
N GLN A 35 -3.31 -15.53 22.40
CA GLN A 35 -1.86 -15.31 22.25
C GLN A 35 -1.51 -14.61 20.94
N ALA A 36 -2.44 -14.57 19.98
CA ALA A 36 -2.28 -13.96 18.69
C ALA A 36 -2.49 -12.44 18.70
N GLU A 37 -3.16 -11.88 19.73
CA GLU A 37 -3.60 -10.48 19.78
C GLU A 37 -2.50 -9.47 19.40
N GLU A 38 -1.31 -9.59 19.98
CA GLU A 38 -0.20 -8.67 19.70
C GLU A 38 0.28 -8.78 18.25
N VAL A 39 0.37 -10.00 17.73
CA VAL A 39 0.86 -10.27 16.37
C VAL A 39 -0.17 -9.84 15.32
N VAL A 40 -1.44 -10.17 15.53
CA VAL A 40 -2.56 -9.76 14.66
C VAL A 40 -2.72 -8.24 14.66
N GLY A 41 -2.55 -7.60 15.83
CA GLY A 41 -2.53 -6.14 15.94
C GLY A 41 -1.36 -5.51 15.19
N ALA A 42 -0.17 -6.09 15.26
CA ALA A 42 0.98 -5.64 14.48
C ALA A 42 0.77 -5.81 12.96
N ILE A 43 0.17 -6.93 12.52
CA ILE A 43 -0.18 -7.16 11.11
C ILE A 43 -1.20 -6.12 10.64
N SER A 44 -2.22 -5.82 11.45
CA SER A 44 -3.24 -4.81 11.12
C SER A 44 -2.65 -3.39 11.01
N ASN A 45 -1.73 -3.03 11.92
CA ASN A 45 -1.03 -1.74 11.83
C ASN A 45 -0.16 -1.66 10.58
N LEU A 46 0.53 -2.76 10.24
CA LEU A 46 1.32 -2.84 9.02
C LEU A 46 0.44 -2.69 7.78
N ASP A 47 -0.74 -3.34 7.73
CA ASP A 47 -1.70 -3.19 6.62
C ASP A 47 -2.07 -1.72 6.42
N PHE A 48 -2.42 -1.05 7.52
CA PHE A 48 -2.78 0.36 7.50
C PHE A 48 -1.64 1.25 6.98
N GLU A 49 -0.43 1.11 7.51
CA GLU A 49 0.72 1.94 7.13
C GLU A 49 1.14 1.73 5.67
N MET A 50 1.08 0.49 5.18
CA MET A 50 1.39 0.18 3.79
C MET A 50 0.37 0.80 2.84
N ARG A 51 -0.94 0.63 3.11
CA ARG A 51 -2.02 1.25 2.32
C ARG A 51 -1.92 2.78 2.30
N ASP A 52 -1.66 3.40 3.44
CA ASP A 52 -1.51 4.86 3.52
C ASP A 52 -0.28 5.34 2.74
N THR A 53 0.84 4.62 2.82
CA THR A 53 2.06 4.93 2.06
C THR A 53 1.84 4.86 0.56
N ILE A 54 1.19 3.80 0.07
CA ILE A 54 0.87 3.61 -1.36
C ILE A 54 -0.03 4.76 -1.84
N ARG A 55 -1.09 5.10 -1.11
CA ARG A 55 -1.99 6.23 -1.45
C ARG A 55 -1.25 7.56 -1.52
N ARG A 56 -0.31 7.81 -0.61
CA ARG A 56 0.52 9.03 -0.64
C ARG A 56 1.45 9.06 -1.85
N LEU A 57 2.05 7.93 -2.21
CA LEU A 57 2.88 7.80 -3.41
C LEU A 57 2.08 8.11 -4.68
N PHE A 58 0.85 7.58 -4.79
CA PHE A 58 -0.06 7.92 -5.88
C PHE A 58 -0.37 9.41 -5.95
N ALA A 59 -0.73 10.03 -4.83
CA ALA A 59 -1.04 11.45 -4.79
C ALA A 59 0.16 12.30 -5.25
N MET A 60 1.37 11.92 -4.86
CA MET A 60 2.60 12.58 -5.31
C MET A 60 2.86 12.36 -6.81
N ALA A 61 2.68 11.14 -7.31
CA ALA A 61 2.85 10.82 -8.73
C ALA A 61 1.87 11.62 -9.62
N CYS A 62 0.60 11.71 -9.21
CA CYS A 62 -0.40 12.53 -9.89
C CYS A 62 -0.04 14.03 -9.87
N ALA A 63 0.45 14.54 -8.74
CA ALA A 63 0.87 15.94 -8.64
C ALA A 63 2.10 16.25 -9.53
N GLU A 64 3.02 15.29 -9.69
CA GLU A 64 4.17 15.42 -10.58
C GLU A 64 3.75 15.40 -12.06
N ASP A 65 2.86 14.48 -12.44
CA ASP A 65 2.33 14.39 -13.82
C ASP A 65 1.56 15.67 -14.21
N ALA A 66 0.74 16.21 -13.29
CA ALA A 66 0.03 17.46 -13.50
C ALA A 66 0.97 18.66 -13.70
N ARG A 67 2.06 18.75 -12.92
CA ARG A 67 3.09 19.79 -13.08
C ARG A 67 3.85 19.64 -14.41
N ALA A 68 4.12 18.41 -14.83
CA ALA A 68 4.78 18.13 -16.10
C ALA A 68 3.90 18.52 -17.30
N ALA A 69 2.58 18.29 -17.20
CA ALA A 69 1.61 18.70 -18.21
C ALA A 69 1.52 20.24 -18.36
N ASP A 70 1.39 20.96 -17.25
CA ASP A 70 1.34 22.43 -17.23
C ASP A 70 2.63 23.07 -17.80
N GLY A 71 3.80 22.49 -17.48
CA GLY A 71 5.09 22.93 -18.02
C GLY A 71 5.34 22.58 -19.50
N ALA A 72 4.50 21.73 -20.10
CA ALA A 72 4.53 21.41 -21.53
C ALA A 72 3.61 22.31 -22.35
N GLU A 73 2.49 22.79 -21.79
CA GLU A 73 1.58 23.74 -22.46
C GLU A 73 2.09 25.18 -22.47
N GLY A 74 2.97 25.55 -21.53
CA GLY A 74 3.59 26.88 -21.45
C GLY A 74 4.79 27.12 -22.40
N ARG A 75 5.10 26.20 -23.32
CA ARG A 75 6.25 26.27 -24.23
C ARG A 75 5.85 26.33 -25.70
#